data_AF-A0A1W1BI44-F1
#
_entry.id   AF-A0A1W1BI44-F1
#
_cell.length_a   1.000
_cell.length_b   1.000
_cell.length_c   1.000
_cell.angle_alpha   90.00
_cell.angle_beta   90.00
_cell.angle_gamma   90.00
#
_symmetry.space_group_name_H-M   'P 1'
#
loop_
_entity.id
_entity.type
_entity.pdbx_description
1 polymer ?
#
loop_
_entity_poly.entity_id
_entity_poly.type
_entity_poly.pdbx_seq_one_letter_code
_entity_poly.pdbx_strand_id
1 'polypeptide(L)'
;MIHLDRVAREIRTVGLYDLVLQDVQKIAGKNRVSETEILDILGSHPQLLQDYMQTNVEYNLSNIHLRDIETGDLKDECIKTAEKINTNLAQLRELEKYTLDFEQSAILVIIFSIEFFVLFSVQYFIVLLNLKAWQGLIYGIFASSVAVAYWYGKKEQKKFARNKAIYEKMYEETLEMVSHLEKEGCIRKSDLLIEECDEHV
;
A
#
# COMPACT_ATOMS: atom_id res chain seq x y z
N MET A 1 -3.59 5.41 13.01
CA MET A 1 -3.13 6.65 12.35
C MET A 1 -3.99 7.01 11.15
N ILE A 2 -5.04 6.24 10.87
CA ILE A 2 -6.03 6.51 9.82
C ILE A 2 -7.13 7.39 10.40
N HIS A 3 -7.52 8.42 9.66
CA HIS A 3 -8.65 9.30 9.98
C HIS A 3 -9.87 8.85 9.18
N LEU A 4 -10.82 8.15 9.83
CA LEU A 4 -11.95 7.51 9.14
C LEU A 4 -12.92 8.51 8.50
N ASP A 5 -13.14 9.68 9.09
CA ASP A 5 -14.01 10.70 8.50
C ASP A 5 -13.45 11.20 7.16
N ARG A 6 -12.13 11.36 7.08
CA ARG A 6 -11.44 11.64 5.83
C ARG A 6 -11.61 10.50 4.82
N VAL A 7 -11.41 9.24 5.24
CA VAL A 7 -11.62 8.07 4.36
C VAL A 7 -13.04 8.06 3.78
N ALA A 8 -14.06 8.28 4.61
CA ALA A 8 -15.45 8.30 4.18
C ALA A 8 -15.75 9.44 3.19
N ARG A 9 -15.17 10.62 3.43
CA ARG A 9 -15.25 11.76 2.50
C ARG A 9 -14.60 11.41 1.16
N GLU A 10 -13.38 10.91 1.20
CA GLU A 10 -12.62 10.54 0.01
C GLU A 10 -13.32 9.47 -0.83
N ILE A 11 -13.80 8.39 -0.21
CA ILE A 11 -14.60 7.35 -0.88
C ILE A 11 -15.83 7.96 -1.57
N ARG A 12 -16.46 8.96 -0.95
CA ARG A 12 -17.66 9.60 -1.51
C ARG A 12 -17.36 10.54 -2.67
N THR A 13 -16.22 11.24 -2.65
CA THR A 13 -15.99 12.41 -3.51
C THR A 13 -14.85 12.25 -4.52
N VAL A 14 -13.88 11.37 -4.27
CA VAL A 14 -12.70 11.21 -5.13
C VAL A 14 -12.90 9.99 -6.03
N GLY A 15 -12.87 10.21 -7.34
CA GLY A 15 -13.14 9.16 -8.35
C GLY A 15 -12.16 7.99 -8.33
N LEU A 16 -10.97 8.17 -7.73
CA LEU A 16 -10.00 7.10 -7.48
C LEU A 16 -10.63 5.92 -6.72
N TYR A 17 -11.57 6.19 -5.81
CA TYR A 17 -12.20 5.19 -4.95
C TYR A 17 -13.59 4.76 -5.43
N ASP A 18 -13.95 5.02 -6.69
CA ASP A 18 -15.27 4.70 -7.24
C ASP A 18 -15.64 3.21 -7.10
N LEU A 19 -14.66 2.31 -7.19
CA LEU A 19 -14.89 0.87 -6.99
C LEU A 19 -15.32 0.56 -5.54
N VAL A 20 -14.62 1.14 -4.56
CA VAL A 20 -14.97 1.01 -3.14
C VAL A 20 -16.35 1.63 -2.88
N LEU A 21 -16.63 2.80 -3.47
CA LEU A 21 -17.92 3.45 -3.36
C LEU A 21 -19.06 2.59 -3.95
N GLN A 22 -18.84 1.94 -5.08
CA GLN A 22 -19.83 1.04 -5.70
C GLN A 22 -20.17 -0.14 -4.78
N ASP A 23 -19.17 -0.73 -4.13
CA ASP A 23 -19.41 -1.82 -3.19
C ASP A 23 -20.14 -1.35 -1.93
N VAL A 24 -19.81 -0.16 -1.40
CA VAL A 24 -20.57 0.48 -0.33
C VAL A 24 -22.03 0.70 -0.73
N GLN A 25 -22.28 1.25 -1.93
CA GLN A 25 -23.63 1.49 -2.45
C GLN A 25 -24.43 0.19 -2.62
N LYS A 26 -23.78 -0.88 -3.06
CA LYS A 26 -24.37 -2.20 -3.20
C LYS A 26 -24.78 -2.78 -1.84
N ILE A 27 -23.94 -2.64 -0.82
CA ILE A 27 -24.25 -3.05 0.56
C ILE A 27 -25.40 -2.22 1.14
N ALA A 28 -25.38 -0.90 0.90
CA ALA A 28 -26.44 0.01 1.35
C ALA A 28 -27.77 -0.17 0.58
N GLY A 29 -27.75 -0.84 -0.58
CA GLY A 29 -28.91 -1.01 -1.45
C GLY A 29 -29.37 0.28 -2.14
N LYS A 30 -28.49 1.26 -2.30
CA LYS A 30 -28.83 2.57 -2.88
C LYS A 30 -27.66 3.27 -3.56
N ASN A 31 -27.98 4.08 -4.57
CA ASN A 31 -27.00 4.78 -5.40
C ASN A 31 -26.36 6.02 -4.75
N ARG A 32 -26.90 6.49 -3.62
CA ARG A 32 -26.38 7.67 -2.90
C ARG A 32 -26.27 7.33 -1.41
N VAL A 33 -25.05 7.44 -0.89
CA VAL A 33 -24.71 7.17 0.51
C VAL A 33 -24.12 8.43 1.14
N SER A 34 -24.43 8.70 2.41
CA SER A 34 -23.78 9.76 3.18
C SER A 34 -22.46 9.27 3.79
N GLU A 35 -21.60 10.20 4.22
CA GLU A 35 -20.33 9.85 4.91
C GLU A 35 -20.59 9.01 6.16
N THR A 36 -21.66 9.31 6.92
CA THR A 36 -22.06 8.52 8.09
C THR A 36 -22.39 7.07 7.74
N GLU A 37 -23.08 6.84 6.62
CA GLU A 37 -23.42 5.49 6.17
C GLU A 37 -22.18 4.74 5.65
N ILE A 38 -21.28 5.46 4.99
CA ILE A 38 -19.98 4.90 4.59
C ILE A 38 -19.22 4.46 5.85
N LEU A 39 -19.13 5.29 6.89
CA LEU A 39 -18.48 4.94 8.16
C LEU A 39 -19.09 3.70 8.83
N ASP A 40 -20.43 3.63 8.89
CA ASP A 40 -21.13 2.47 9.46
C ASP A 40 -20.84 1.19 8.65
N ILE A 41 -20.79 1.30 7.33
CA ILE A 41 -20.47 0.17 6.44
C ILE A 41 -19.01 -0.23 6.58
N LEU A 42 -18.06 0.70 6.65
CA LEU A 42 -16.64 0.41 6.92
C LEU A 42 -16.44 -0.30 8.26
N GLY A 43 -17.24 0.05 9.28
CA GLY A 43 -17.21 -0.60 10.59
C GLY A 43 -17.72 -2.05 10.57
N SER A 44 -18.67 -2.37 9.68
CA SER A 44 -19.25 -3.72 9.54
C SER A 44 -18.56 -4.58 8.47
N HIS A 45 -17.90 -3.95 7.50
CA HIS A 45 -17.24 -4.57 6.35
C HIS A 45 -15.79 -4.07 6.24
N PRO A 46 -14.88 -4.55 7.11
CA PRO A 46 -13.51 -4.04 7.18
C PRO A 46 -12.69 -4.27 5.90
N GLN A 47 -13.13 -5.17 5.01
CA GLN A 47 -12.49 -5.39 3.71
C GLN A 47 -12.49 -4.10 2.87
N LEU A 48 -13.55 -3.29 2.94
CA LEU A 48 -13.65 -2.05 2.16
C LEU A 48 -12.59 -1.01 2.57
N LEU A 49 -12.23 -0.98 3.87
CA LEU A 49 -11.13 -0.15 4.34
C LEU A 49 -9.80 -0.69 3.79
N GLN A 50 -9.63 -2.01 3.71
CA GLN A 50 -8.45 -2.62 3.11
C GLN A 50 -8.35 -2.29 1.61
N ASP A 51 -9.46 -2.32 0.89
CA ASP A 51 -9.50 -1.99 -0.55
C ASP A 51 -9.15 -0.51 -0.80
N TYR A 52 -9.68 0.39 0.03
CA TYR A 52 -9.26 1.80 0.04
C TYR A 52 -7.75 1.93 0.30
N MET A 53 -7.24 1.23 1.32
CA MET A 53 -5.83 1.30 1.68
C MET A 53 -4.93 0.74 0.59
N GLN A 54 -5.35 -0.35 -0.05
CA GLN A 54 -4.68 -0.95 -1.18
C GLN A 54 -4.62 0.00 -2.36
N THR A 55 -5.74 0.64 -2.71
CA THR A 55 -5.80 1.64 -3.78
C THR A 55 -4.78 2.75 -3.54
N ASN A 56 -4.68 3.24 -2.29
CA ASN A 56 -3.67 4.24 -1.95
C ASN A 56 -2.25 3.77 -2.22
N VAL A 57 -1.90 2.59 -1.75
CA VAL A 57 -0.55 2.05 -1.94
C VAL A 57 -0.22 1.87 -3.43
N GLU A 58 -1.18 1.40 -4.23
CA GLU A 58 -1.02 1.22 -5.68
C GLU A 58 -0.77 2.57 -6.41
N TYR A 59 -1.38 3.65 -5.92
CA TYR A 59 -1.22 5.00 -6.47
C TYR A 59 -0.13 5.82 -5.75
N ASN A 60 0.68 5.19 -4.88
CA ASN A 60 1.73 5.83 -4.08
C ASN A 60 1.22 6.92 -3.11
N LEU A 61 -0.03 6.80 -2.68
CA LEU A 61 -0.66 7.64 -1.67
C LEU A 61 -0.49 6.99 -0.29
N SER A 62 -0.25 7.81 0.72
CA SER A 62 -0.05 7.34 2.11
C SER A 62 -1.37 7.12 2.83
N ASN A 63 -1.55 5.97 3.48
CA ASN A 63 -2.70 5.71 4.37
C ASN A 63 -2.53 6.31 5.76
N ILE A 64 -1.34 6.85 6.06
CA ILE A 64 -1.06 7.52 7.33
C ILE A 64 -1.57 8.95 7.24
N HIS A 65 -2.66 9.22 7.96
CA HIS A 65 -3.30 10.54 8.01
C HIS A 65 -2.80 11.38 9.21
N LEU A 66 -1.57 11.15 9.65
CA LEU A 66 -0.93 11.90 10.74
C LEU A 66 0.20 12.76 10.17
N ARG A 67 0.17 14.06 10.46
CA ARG A 67 1.27 14.99 10.19
C ARG A 67 2.43 14.76 11.15
N ASP A 68 3.58 15.26 10.74
CA ASP A 68 4.74 15.31 11.62
C ASP A 68 4.47 16.28 12.77
N ILE A 69 4.98 15.97 13.95
CA ILE A 69 4.80 16.76 15.16
C ILE A 69 5.80 17.92 15.14
N GLU A 70 5.31 19.15 15.25
CA GLU A 70 6.14 20.33 15.44
C GLU A 70 6.79 20.31 16.83
N THR A 71 8.11 20.44 16.88
CA THR A 71 8.88 20.33 18.13
C THR A 71 9.15 21.65 18.81
N GLY A 72 8.87 22.79 18.15
CA GLY A 72 9.25 24.13 18.62
C GLY A 72 8.60 24.56 19.94
N ASP A 73 7.37 24.12 20.20
CA ASP A 73 6.59 24.49 21.39
C ASP A 73 6.46 23.35 22.41
N LEU A 74 7.16 22.23 22.19
CA LEU A 74 7.11 21.08 23.09
C LEU A 74 8.03 21.26 24.29
N LYS A 75 7.66 20.61 25.41
CA LYS A 75 8.56 20.45 26.56
C LYS A 75 9.79 19.63 26.15
N ASP A 76 10.95 19.95 26.69
CA ASP A 76 12.23 19.28 26.40
C ASP A 76 12.16 17.74 26.49
N GLU A 77 11.38 17.22 27.43
CA GLU A 77 11.18 15.78 27.65
C GLU A 77 10.38 15.11 26.50
N CYS A 78 9.51 15.87 25.83
CA CYS A 78 8.65 15.40 24.74
C CYS A 78 9.29 15.55 23.35
N ILE A 79 10.27 16.43 23.18
CA ILE A 79 10.95 16.69 21.89
C ILE A 79 11.56 15.40 21.33
N LYS A 80 12.31 14.65 22.15
CA LYS A 80 12.99 13.42 21.68
C LYS A 80 12.01 12.36 21.20
N THR A 81 10.89 12.21 21.89
CA THR A 81 9.84 11.25 21.53
C THR A 81 9.12 11.70 20.25
N ALA A 82 8.85 13.01 20.10
CA ALA A 82 8.26 13.58 18.90
C ALA A 82 9.18 13.40 17.67
N GLU A 83 10.48 13.65 17.78
CA GLU A 83 11.46 13.41 16.71
C GLU A 83 11.51 11.94 16.29
N LYS A 84 11.44 11.03 17.26
CA LYS A 84 11.36 9.59 17.01
C LYS A 84 10.06 9.21 16.30
N ILE A 85 8.92 9.78 16.70
CA ILE A 85 7.64 9.60 16.00
C ILE A 85 7.75 10.07 14.56
N ASN A 86 8.29 11.27 14.30
CA ASN A 86 8.44 11.79 12.94
C ASN A 86 9.34 10.90 12.07
N THR A 87 10.44 10.40 12.64
CA THR A 87 11.32 9.42 11.97
C THR A 87 10.57 8.15 11.63
N ASN A 88 9.78 7.63 12.57
CA ASN A 88 8.95 6.45 12.34
C ASN A 88 7.86 6.71 11.30
N LEU A 89 7.20 7.86 11.31
CA LEU A 89 6.18 8.21 10.31
C LEU A 89 6.78 8.23 8.90
N ALA A 90 7.97 8.81 8.73
CA ALA A 90 8.68 8.78 7.46
C ALA A 90 9.00 7.34 6.99
N GLN A 91 9.54 6.51 7.89
CA GLN A 91 9.84 5.10 7.58
C GLN A 91 8.58 4.28 7.29
N LEU A 92 7.49 4.51 8.03
CA LEU A 92 6.22 3.84 7.81
C LEU A 92 5.69 4.16 6.41
N ARG A 93 5.66 5.44 6.00
CA ARG A 93 5.25 5.87 4.65
C ARG A 93 6.07 5.17 3.56
N GLU A 94 7.38 5.02 3.74
CA GLU A 94 8.23 4.29 2.77
C GLU A 94 7.94 2.78 2.71
N LEU A 95 7.51 2.20 3.83
CA LEU A 95 7.25 0.78 3.98
C LEU A 95 5.81 0.37 3.61
N GLU A 96 4.87 1.32 3.47
CA GLU A 96 3.47 1.06 3.12
C GLU A 96 3.31 0.20 1.86
N LYS A 97 4.20 0.38 0.87
CA LYS A 97 4.24 -0.45 -0.35
C LYS A 97 4.38 -1.95 -0.12
N TYR A 98 4.92 -2.36 1.03
CA TYR A 98 5.08 -3.77 1.38
C TYR A 98 3.89 -4.34 2.14
N THR A 99 2.87 -3.53 2.44
CA THR A 99 1.61 -3.99 3.04
C THR A 99 0.75 -4.74 2.03
N LEU A 100 0.86 -4.38 0.73
CA LEU A 100 0.29 -5.11 -0.40
C LEU A 100 0.81 -6.55 -0.44
N ASP A 101 -0.07 -7.46 -0.82
CA ASP A 101 0.33 -8.84 -1.09
C ASP A 101 1.26 -8.88 -2.30
N PHE A 102 2.37 -9.62 -2.18
CA PHE A 102 3.36 -9.75 -3.26
C PHE A 102 2.73 -10.22 -4.58
N GLU A 103 1.68 -11.05 -4.50
CA GLU A 103 0.95 -11.56 -5.67
C GLU A 103 0.19 -10.47 -6.43
N GLN A 104 -0.25 -9.44 -5.71
CA GLN A 104 -0.92 -8.26 -6.26
C GLN A 104 0.07 -7.14 -6.60
N SER A 105 1.34 -7.31 -6.23
CA SER A 105 2.36 -6.31 -6.53
C SER A 105 2.66 -6.22 -8.03
N ALA A 106 2.90 -5.01 -8.52
CA ALA A 106 3.34 -4.76 -9.89
C ALA A 106 4.61 -5.55 -10.26
N ILE A 107 5.45 -5.91 -9.28
CA ILE A 107 6.69 -6.68 -9.52
C ILE A 107 6.38 -8.05 -10.12
N LEU A 108 5.42 -8.80 -9.57
CA LEU A 108 5.09 -10.12 -10.09
C LEU A 108 4.49 -10.03 -11.50
N VAL A 109 3.61 -9.06 -11.73
CA VAL A 109 3.01 -8.79 -13.04
C VAL A 109 4.08 -8.43 -14.06
N ILE A 110 5.06 -7.60 -13.70
CA ILE A 110 6.18 -7.21 -14.56
C ILE A 110 7.04 -8.44 -14.90
N ILE A 111 7.39 -9.27 -13.92
CA ILE A 111 8.17 -10.50 -14.14
C ILE A 111 7.44 -11.39 -15.15
N PHE A 112 6.15 -11.67 -14.94
CA PHE A 112 5.39 -12.49 -15.87
C PHE A 112 5.28 -11.87 -17.26
N SER A 113 5.03 -10.57 -17.35
CA SER A 113 4.89 -9.86 -18.63
C SER A 113 6.16 -9.94 -19.47
N ILE A 114 7.34 -9.78 -18.84
CA ILE A 114 8.63 -9.92 -19.50
C ILE A 114 8.84 -11.36 -19.98
N GLU A 115 8.60 -12.37 -19.13
CA GLU A 115 8.79 -13.78 -19.51
C GLU A 115 7.84 -14.20 -20.64
N PHE A 116 6.57 -13.78 -20.60
CA PHE A 116 5.62 -14.02 -21.70
C PHE A 116 6.08 -13.34 -22.99
N PHE A 117 6.50 -12.07 -22.93
CA PHE A 117 6.99 -11.35 -24.10
C PHE A 117 8.21 -12.04 -24.73
N VAL A 118 9.17 -12.47 -23.90
CA VAL A 118 10.36 -13.21 -24.36
C VAL A 118 9.94 -14.54 -24.98
N LEU A 119 9.05 -15.30 -24.35
CA LEU A 119 8.56 -16.57 -24.88
C LEU A 119 7.92 -16.41 -26.27
N PHE A 120 7.01 -15.44 -26.43
CA PHE A 120 6.36 -15.16 -27.71
C PHE A 120 7.35 -14.71 -28.76
N SER A 121 8.29 -13.83 -28.40
CA SER A 121 9.35 -13.36 -29.30
C SER A 121 10.24 -14.51 -29.77
N VAL A 122 10.67 -15.36 -28.84
CA VAL A 122 11.49 -16.54 -29.12
C VAL A 122 10.76 -17.50 -30.06
N GLN A 123 9.48 -17.80 -29.78
CA GLN A 123 8.65 -18.64 -30.64
C GLN A 123 8.55 -18.08 -32.06
N TYR A 124 8.34 -16.77 -32.16
CA TYR A 124 8.26 -16.06 -33.43
C TYR A 124 9.55 -16.18 -34.24
N PHE A 125 10.72 -15.96 -33.61
CA PHE A 125 12.02 -16.12 -34.27
C PHE A 125 12.29 -17.55 -34.72
N ILE A 126 11.91 -18.56 -33.93
CA ILE A 126 12.07 -19.97 -34.34
C ILE A 126 11.33 -20.25 -35.64
N VAL A 127 10.10 -19.75 -35.76
CA VAL A 127 9.26 -19.93 -36.95
C VAL A 127 9.81 -19.14 -38.13
N LEU A 128 10.10 -17.84 -37.96
CA LEU A 128 10.56 -16.99 -39.06
C LEU A 128 11.94 -17.38 -39.60
N LEU A 129 12.88 -17.71 -38.72
CA LEU A 129 14.26 -18.01 -39.10
C LEU A 129 14.49 -19.51 -39.34
N ASN A 130 13.43 -20.32 -39.30
CA ASN A 130 13.47 -21.77 -39.49
C ASN A 130 14.49 -22.47 -38.57
N LEU A 131 14.56 -22.06 -37.29
CA LEU A 131 15.53 -22.56 -36.31
C LEU A 131 15.08 -23.85 -35.61
N LYS A 132 14.28 -24.68 -36.30
CA LYS A 132 13.64 -25.88 -35.73
C LYS A 132 14.65 -26.87 -35.13
N ALA A 133 15.84 -26.98 -35.70
CA ALA A 133 16.91 -27.85 -35.18
C ALA A 133 17.47 -27.38 -33.83
N TRP A 134 17.43 -26.06 -33.55
CA TRP A 134 17.94 -25.46 -32.31
C TRP A 134 16.86 -25.25 -31.25
N GLN A 135 15.60 -25.58 -31.56
CA GLN A 135 14.43 -25.35 -30.71
C GLN A 135 14.62 -25.90 -29.29
N GLY A 136 15.20 -27.09 -29.13
CA GLY A 136 15.47 -27.68 -27.82
C GLY A 136 16.45 -26.87 -26.97
N LEU A 137 17.53 -26.36 -27.57
CA LEU A 137 18.51 -25.52 -26.88
C LEU A 137 17.91 -24.17 -26.50
N ILE A 138 17.14 -23.57 -27.42
CA ILE A 138 16.46 -22.29 -27.19
C ILE A 138 15.46 -22.39 -26.04
N TYR A 139 14.58 -23.40 -26.05
CA TYR A 139 13.66 -23.61 -24.92
C TYR A 139 14.37 -24.04 -23.64
N GLY A 140 15.50 -24.74 -23.71
CA GLY A 140 16.31 -25.05 -22.53
C GLY A 140 16.86 -23.80 -21.84
N ILE A 141 17.34 -22.84 -22.63
CA ILE A 141 17.77 -21.52 -22.12
C ILE A 141 16.58 -20.76 -21.54
N PHE A 142 15.43 -20.76 -22.22
CA PHE A 142 14.22 -20.13 -21.70
C PHE A 142 13.72 -20.77 -20.39
N ALA A 143 13.72 -22.10 -20.29
CA ALA A 143 13.38 -22.78 -19.03
C ALA A 143 14.32 -22.37 -17.89
N SER A 144 15.59 -22.09 -18.22
CA SER A 144 16.57 -21.58 -17.24
C SER A 144 16.27 -20.13 -16.83
N SER A 145 15.79 -19.25 -17.74
CA SER A 145 15.36 -17.89 -17.37
C SER A 145 14.17 -17.93 -16.42
N VAL A 146 13.18 -18.79 -16.70
CA VAL A 146 12.03 -19.00 -15.81
C VAL A 146 12.46 -19.47 -14.43
N ALA A 147 13.44 -20.38 -14.34
CA ALA A 147 13.98 -20.82 -13.05
C ALA A 147 14.66 -19.68 -12.27
N VAL A 148 15.41 -18.81 -12.95
CA VAL A 148 16.02 -17.60 -12.34
C VAL A 148 14.94 -16.62 -11.87
N ALA A 149 13.92 -16.37 -12.71
CA ALA A 149 12.79 -15.50 -12.38
C ALA A 149 12.02 -16.04 -11.16
N TYR A 150 11.80 -17.35 -11.08
CA TYR A 150 11.19 -17.99 -9.92
C TYR A 150 12.01 -17.78 -8.65
N TRP A 151 13.33 -17.95 -8.71
CA TRP A 151 14.20 -17.73 -7.56
C TRP A 151 14.20 -16.27 -7.11
N TYR A 152 14.23 -15.34 -8.07
CA TYR A 152 14.09 -13.91 -7.81
C TYR A 152 12.75 -13.56 -7.16
N GLY A 153 11.64 -14.10 -7.69
CA GLY A 153 10.30 -13.92 -7.11
C GLY A 153 10.22 -14.44 -5.67
N LYS A 154 10.82 -15.59 -5.37
CA LYS A 154 10.92 -16.11 -3.99
C LYS A 154 11.74 -15.23 -3.05
N LYS A 155 12.79 -14.58 -3.57
CA LYS A 155 13.59 -13.62 -2.80
C LYS A 155 12.79 -12.36 -2.49
N GLU A 156 12.10 -11.78 -3.48
CA GLU A 156 11.25 -10.61 -3.26
C GLU A 156 10.07 -10.93 -2.33
N GLN A 157 9.43 -12.09 -2.47
CA GLN A 157 8.38 -12.54 -1.54
C GLN A 157 8.85 -12.51 -0.07
N LYS A 158 10.06 -12.99 0.21
CA LYS A 158 10.64 -12.94 1.57
C LYS A 158 10.91 -11.51 2.05
N LYS A 159 11.34 -10.62 1.14
CA LYS A 159 11.56 -9.21 1.44
C LYS A 159 10.26 -8.49 1.79
N PHE A 160 9.19 -8.74 1.04
CA PHE A 160 7.84 -8.24 1.35
C PHE A 160 7.39 -8.70 2.73
N ALA A 161 7.47 -10.00 3.03
CA ALA A 161 7.07 -10.53 4.33
C ALA A 161 7.86 -9.91 5.50
N ARG A 162 9.19 -9.75 5.34
CA ARG A 162 10.04 -9.10 6.34
C ARG A 162 9.65 -7.63 6.56
N ASN A 163 9.48 -6.88 5.49
CA ASN A 163 9.19 -5.45 5.58
C ASN A 163 7.77 -5.19 6.10
N LYS A 164 6.80 -6.04 5.75
CA LYS A 164 5.45 -6.01 6.31
C LYS A 164 5.47 -6.20 7.83
N ALA A 165 6.22 -7.19 8.32
CA ALA A 165 6.38 -7.40 9.76
C ALA A 165 7.06 -6.21 10.47
N ILE A 166 8.04 -5.57 9.82
CA ILE A 166 8.69 -4.35 10.34
C ILE A 166 7.67 -3.20 10.40
N TYR A 167 6.88 -3.02 9.33
CA TYR A 167 5.84 -2.00 9.26
C TYR A 167 4.81 -2.18 10.38
N GLU A 168 4.25 -3.39 10.53
CA GLU A 168 3.22 -3.69 11.55
C GLU A 168 3.73 -3.37 12.96
N LYS A 169 4.94 -3.85 13.30
CA LYS A 169 5.55 -3.59 14.61
C LYS A 169 5.81 -2.10 14.84
N MET A 170 6.39 -1.41 13.85
CA MET A 170 6.69 0.02 13.96
C MET A 170 5.42 0.85 14.04
N TYR A 171 4.35 0.44 13.37
CA TYR A 171 3.05 1.09 13.40
C TYR A 171 2.44 1.02 14.80
N GLU A 172 2.45 -0.16 15.42
CA GLU A 172 2.01 -0.36 16.80
C GLU A 172 2.84 0.48 17.78
N GLU A 173 4.18 0.36 17.73
CA GLU A 173 5.09 1.12 18.60
C GLU A 173 4.88 2.64 18.47
N THR A 174 4.68 3.13 17.24
CA THR A 174 4.46 4.57 16.98
C THR A 174 3.10 5.02 17.51
N LEU A 175 2.07 4.19 17.39
CA LEU A 175 0.74 4.50 17.91
C LEU A 175 0.74 4.56 19.44
N GLU A 176 1.49 3.70 20.10
CA GLU A 176 1.72 3.76 21.54
C GLU A 176 2.47 5.04 21.95
N MET A 177 3.53 5.41 21.22
CA MET A 177 4.29 6.64 21.50
C MET A 177 3.43 7.90 21.34
N VAL A 178 2.61 7.98 20.28
CA VAL A 178 1.65 9.08 20.10
C VAL A 178 0.65 9.13 21.25
N SER A 179 0.11 7.98 21.66
CA SER A 179 -0.83 7.91 22.79
C SER A 179 -0.19 8.30 24.12
N HIS A 180 1.10 8.04 24.31
CA HIS A 180 1.86 8.46 25.48
C HIS A 180 2.00 9.99 25.53
N LEU A 181 2.46 10.61 24.43
CA LEU A 181 2.59 12.07 24.36
C LEU A 181 1.25 12.80 24.54
N GLU A 182 0.15 12.22 24.08
CA GLU A 182 -1.19 12.76 24.30
C GLU A 182 -1.60 12.71 25.77
N LYS A 183 -1.31 11.60 26.48
CA LYS A 183 -1.56 11.47 27.92
C LYS A 183 -0.73 12.43 28.76
N GLU A 184 0.49 12.73 28.33
CA GLU A 184 1.37 13.71 28.98
C GLU A 184 0.96 15.17 28.69
N GLY A 185 -0.04 15.36 27.83
CA GLY A 185 -0.52 16.67 27.42
C GLY A 185 0.48 17.43 26.54
N CYS A 186 1.41 16.72 25.91
CA CYS A 186 2.41 17.32 25.02
C CYS A 186 1.86 17.55 23.61
N ILE A 187 0.94 16.70 23.15
CA ILE A 187 0.26 16.85 21.85
C ILE A 187 -1.23 16.55 22.00
N ARG A 188 -2.02 16.99 21.01
CA ARG A 188 -3.37 16.46 20.78
C ARG A 188 -3.40 15.79 19.44
N LYS A 189 -3.81 14.52 19.39
CA LYS A 189 -3.80 13.75 18.14
C LYS A 189 -4.70 14.35 17.07
N SER A 190 -5.83 14.94 17.47
CA SER A 190 -6.76 15.65 16.58
C SER A 190 -6.09 16.76 15.79
N ASP A 191 -5.17 17.49 16.41
CA ASP A 191 -4.50 18.66 15.82
C ASP A 191 -3.49 18.24 14.74
N LEU A 192 -3.09 16.95 14.75
CA LEU A 192 -2.13 16.36 13.81
C LEU A 192 -2.81 15.62 12.65
N LEU A 193 -4.14 15.48 12.65
CA LEU A 193 -4.84 14.76 11.60
C LEU A 193 -4.81 15.56 10.30
N ILE A 194 -4.47 14.88 9.21
CA ILE A 194 -4.60 15.41 7.86
C ILE A 194 -6.07 15.26 7.45
N GLU A 195 -6.78 16.37 7.26
CA GLU A 195 -8.19 16.38 6.84
C GLU A 195 -8.38 16.29 5.32
N GLU A 196 -7.43 16.81 4.55
CA GLU A 196 -7.47 16.86 3.09
C GLU A 196 -6.10 16.47 2.51
N CYS A 197 -6.10 15.74 1.40
CA CYS A 197 -4.90 15.43 0.63
C CYS A 197 -4.83 16.35 -0.59
N ASP A 198 -3.80 17.19 -0.67
CA ASP A 198 -3.58 18.04 -1.85
C ASP A 198 -3.21 17.21 -3.11
N GLU A 199 -2.82 15.94 -2.94
CA GLU A 199 -2.42 15.03 -4.03
C GLU A 199 -3.59 14.34 -4.75
N HIS A 200 -4.84 14.52 -4.28
CA HIS A 200 -6.04 13.90 -4.88
C HIS A 200 -6.79 14.79 -5.87
N VAL A 201 -6.14 15.83 -6.42
CA VAL A 201 -6.72 16.76 -7.42
C VAL A 201 -6.52 16.28 -8.85
#